data_AF-A0A933H2E1-F1
#
_entry.id   AF-A0A933H2E1-F1
#
_cell.length_a   1.000
_cell.length_b   1.000
_cell.length_c   1.000
_cell.angle_alpha   90.00
_cell.angle_beta   90.00
_cell.angle_gamma   90.00
#
_symmetry.space_group_name_H-M   'P 1'
#
loop_
_entity.id
_entity.type
_entity.pdbx_description
1 polymer ?
#
loop_
_entity_poly.entity_id
_entity_poly.type
_entity_poly.pdbx_seq_one_letter_code
_entity_poly.pdbx_strand_id
1 'polypeptide(L)'
;MSLAGRFLLLLAIWLPAGSARAQEDPWREPWAGVDAFCRLLALRGLAFDTSDSDWRDRDPATQVVVIFGDTAALESRDAFAGGALERFVKEGGSLLFASDRGDTGNVLAGFQVLFGPASVTVPESARAEHAYFGLEDCPLVRNVSSSNPIFRDAVPLATNRPGYIVSGARLRRDPRGRLYRTGEEIQPVLKRLAAFHETSGYQVVFPDVEIESRPIFMVGGSHGKGRAYVLADHSVFINRMMFEVDFRPTANARFAANLADELALGGKKHVLVLYDGVRISPQAPAIPALPRANPRLRPPRNLVETLNRFLSWLEDSRALSEFADQTSSVRQRTFQEMLAATVIVVTPLLFLGTLRSAARGRRRKGDGDPGPARGQDPACAVLQARASEVTRSGNFAEPMALAARRFLLAFPGLERACASPGIERARTAFRLPRGWSRRRLARDLARLAAWAGERPLGWDTLSFKRYRANLAFLKTIEAAIRGGRISLDG
;
A
#
# COMPACT_ATOMS: atom_id res chain seq x y z
N MET A 1 3.49 -9.35 48.33
CA MET A 1 3.40 -8.25 47.34
C MET A 1 3.65 -6.94 48.05
N SER A 2 4.61 -6.15 47.57
CA SER A 2 4.87 -4.80 48.09
C SER A 2 3.67 -3.87 47.84
N LEU A 3 3.60 -2.76 48.59
CA LEU A 3 2.57 -1.73 48.43
C LEU A 3 2.48 -1.24 46.97
N ALA A 4 3.65 -1.13 46.31
CA ALA A 4 3.76 -0.79 44.89
C ALA A 4 3.08 -1.81 43.96
N GLY A 5 3.17 -3.11 44.28
CA GLY A 5 2.50 -4.16 43.50
C GLY A 5 0.98 -4.13 43.62
N ARG A 6 0.43 -3.74 44.78
CA ARG A 6 -1.02 -3.58 44.98
C ARG A 6 -1.55 -2.33 44.27
N PHE A 7 -0.75 -1.27 44.21
CA PHE A 7 -1.11 -0.03 43.52
C PHE A 7 -1.16 -0.18 42.00
N LEU A 8 -0.19 -0.86 41.39
CA LEU A 8 -0.20 -1.17 39.95
C LEU A 8 -1.40 -2.03 39.54
N LEU A 9 -1.79 -2.99 40.39
CA LEU A 9 -2.96 -3.82 40.15
C LEU A 9 -4.27 -3.01 40.19
N LEU A 10 -4.39 -2.07 41.14
CA LEU A 10 -5.56 -1.19 41.25
C LEU A 10 -5.64 -0.19 40.08
N LEU A 11 -4.52 0.31 39.58
CA LEU A 11 -4.46 1.20 38.43
C LEU A 11 -4.90 0.50 37.13
N ALA A 12 -4.56 -0.78 36.99
CA ALA A 12 -4.99 -1.61 35.86
C ALA A 12 -6.49 -1.92 35.88
N ILE A 13 -7.10 -2.04 37.08
CA ILE A 13 -8.54 -2.30 37.25
C ILE A 13 -9.37 -1.01 37.08
N TRP A 14 -8.80 0.16 37.38
CA TRP A 14 -9.50 1.45 37.34
C TRP A 14 -9.37 2.23 36.03
N LEU A 15 -8.58 1.76 35.06
CA LEU A 15 -8.65 2.28 33.70
C LEU A 15 -10.02 1.89 33.15
N PRO A 16 -10.97 2.84 32.96
CA PRO A 16 -12.24 2.49 32.37
C PRO A 16 -11.93 1.88 31.01
N ALA A 17 -12.43 0.66 30.79
CA ALA A 17 -12.64 0.10 29.47
C ALA A 17 -13.69 0.98 28.77
N GLY A 18 -13.33 2.24 28.50
CA GLY A 18 -14.14 3.23 27.84
C GLY A 18 -14.32 2.76 26.41
N SER A 19 -15.37 1.96 26.21
CA SER A 19 -16.04 1.68 24.95
C SER A 19 -15.26 2.16 23.72
N ALA A 20 -14.29 1.36 23.29
CA ALA A 20 -13.59 1.49 22.02
C ALA A 20 -14.53 1.38 20.79
N ARG A 21 -15.85 1.26 21.02
CA ARG A 21 -16.90 1.18 20.01
C ARG A 21 -17.36 2.53 19.44
N ALA A 22 -16.91 3.67 19.96
CA ALA A 22 -17.36 4.99 19.49
C ALA A 22 -16.35 5.74 18.60
N GLN A 23 -15.24 5.11 18.25
CA GLN A 23 -14.30 5.58 17.23
C GLN A 23 -14.29 4.56 16.08
N GLU A 24 -15.45 4.27 15.52
CA GLU A 24 -15.45 3.77 14.15
C GLU A 24 -14.95 4.93 13.29
N ASP A 25 -13.75 4.77 12.74
CA ASP A 25 -13.14 5.76 11.87
C ASP A 25 -14.13 6.06 10.72
N PRO A 26 -14.64 7.29 10.59
CA PRO A 26 -15.58 7.62 9.53
C PRO A 26 -14.99 7.39 8.12
N TRP A 27 -13.68 7.16 8.03
CA TRP A 27 -12.96 6.80 6.82
C TRP A 27 -12.82 5.27 6.71
N ARG A 28 -13.93 4.57 6.42
CA ARG A 28 -13.91 3.16 5.99
C ARG A 28 -13.63 3.03 4.48
N GLU A 29 -12.79 3.90 3.91
CA GLU A 29 -12.29 3.61 2.56
C GLU A 29 -11.31 2.44 2.63
N PRO A 30 -11.34 1.51 1.65
CA PRO A 30 -10.36 0.44 1.62
C PRO A 30 -8.97 1.08 1.61
N TRP A 31 -8.11 0.59 2.49
CA TRP A 31 -6.73 1.04 2.66
C TRP A 31 -5.93 0.99 1.34
N ALA A 32 -6.32 0.07 0.45
CA ALA A 32 -5.80 -0.08 -0.89
C ALA A 32 -6.86 0.37 -1.91
N GLY A 33 -6.42 0.81 -3.08
CA GLY A 33 -7.30 1.29 -4.15
C GLY A 33 -7.16 2.79 -4.41
N VAL A 34 -7.93 3.28 -5.37
CA VAL A 34 -7.87 4.64 -5.93
C VAL A 34 -9.22 5.36 -5.85
N ASP A 35 -10.10 4.91 -4.95
CA ASP A 35 -11.45 5.44 -4.76
C ASP A 35 -11.44 6.94 -4.44
N ALA A 36 -10.49 7.39 -3.63
CA ALA A 36 -10.31 8.79 -3.28
C ALA A 36 -10.12 9.66 -4.53
N PHE A 37 -9.28 9.22 -5.46
CA PHE A 37 -9.07 9.91 -6.73
C PHE A 37 -10.30 9.84 -7.63
N CYS A 38 -10.98 8.69 -7.68
CA CYS A 38 -12.24 8.56 -8.42
C CYS A 38 -13.31 9.53 -7.90
N ARG A 39 -13.41 9.71 -6.58
CA ARG A 39 -14.29 10.72 -5.98
C ARG A 39 -13.88 12.14 -6.35
N LEU A 40 -12.57 12.44 -6.38
CA LEU A 40 -12.11 13.74 -6.86
C LEU A 40 -12.60 14.01 -8.28
N LEU A 41 -12.54 13.03 -9.19
CA LEU A 41 -13.08 13.15 -10.55
C LEU A 41 -14.60 13.37 -10.56
N ALA A 42 -15.36 12.59 -9.77
CA ALA A 42 -16.81 12.74 -9.64
C ALA A 42 -17.21 14.15 -9.14
N LEU A 43 -16.46 14.72 -8.20
CA LEU A 43 -16.69 16.08 -7.68
C LEU A 43 -16.51 17.18 -8.74
N ARG A 44 -15.85 16.89 -9.88
CA ARG A 44 -15.78 17.80 -11.05
C ARG A 44 -16.92 17.55 -12.05
N GLY A 45 -17.92 16.76 -11.68
CA GLY A 45 -19.07 16.46 -12.53
C GLY A 45 -18.81 15.40 -13.61
N LEU A 46 -17.72 14.63 -13.49
CA LEU A 46 -17.43 13.54 -14.42
C LEU A 46 -18.30 12.32 -14.12
N ALA A 47 -19.13 11.93 -15.09
CA ALA A 47 -19.93 10.71 -15.04
C ALA A 47 -19.08 9.50 -15.41
N PHE A 48 -19.02 8.51 -14.52
CA PHE A 48 -18.24 7.30 -14.75
C PHE A 48 -18.91 6.41 -15.79
N ASP A 49 -18.12 6.02 -16.80
CA ASP A 49 -18.56 5.08 -17.81
C ASP A 49 -18.55 3.66 -17.24
N THR A 50 -19.74 3.17 -16.90
CA THR A 50 -19.98 1.81 -16.42
C THR A 50 -20.51 0.89 -17.51
N SER A 51 -20.81 1.45 -18.69
CA SER A 51 -21.35 0.66 -19.78
C SER A 51 -20.26 -0.19 -20.41
N ASP A 52 -20.63 -1.32 -21.02
CA ASP A 52 -19.71 -2.14 -21.80
C ASP A 52 -19.39 -1.52 -23.18
N SER A 53 -19.98 -0.35 -23.51
CA SER A 53 -19.70 0.32 -24.77
C SER A 53 -18.21 0.60 -24.92
N ASP A 54 -17.76 0.66 -26.17
CA ASP A 54 -16.42 1.11 -26.45
C ASP A 54 -16.33 2.59 -26.11
N TRP A 55 -15.33 2.98 -25.31
CA TRP A 55 -15.13 4.38 -24.98
C TRP A 55 -14.84 5.22 -26.23
N ARG A 56 -14.33 4.57 -27.29
CA ARG A 56 -14.06 5.17 -28.61
C ARG A 56 -15.31 5.62 -29.35
N ASP A 57 -16.51 5.15 -28.97
CA ASP A 57 -17.77 5.51 -29.63
C ASP A 57 -18.29 6.90 -29.23
N ARG A 58 -17.66 7.56 -28.25
CA ARG A 58 -18.04 8.92 -27.81
C ARG A 58 -17.03 9.95 -28.29
N ASP A 59 -17.47 11.20 -28.29
CA ASP A 59 -16.62 12.35 -28.62
C ASP A 59 -15.45 12.49 -27.61
N PRO A 60 -14.18 12.35 -28.06
CA PRO A 60 -12.99 12.52 -27.23
C PRO A 60 -12.96 13.86 -26.49
N ALA A 61 -13.49 14.93 -27.09
CA ALA A 61 -13.51 16.25 -26.48
C ALA A 61 -14.33 16.29 -25.17
N THR A 62 -15.22 15.32 -24.95
CA THR A 62 -16.06 15.23 -23.74
C THR A 62 -15.56 14.20 -22.72
N GLN A 63 -14.45 13.51 -23.00
CA GLN A 63 -14.02 12.35 -22.24
C GLN A 63 -12.67 12.51 -21.53
N VAL A 64 -12.56 11.79 -20.42
CA VAL A 64 -11.33 11.50 -19.69
C VAL A 64 -11.10 9.99 -19.66
N VAL A 65 -9.88 9.54 -19.91
CA VAL A 65 -9.45 8.15 -19.72
C VAL A 65 -8.37 8.14 -18.65
N VAL A 66 -8.55 7.32 -17.61
CA VAL A 66 -7.61 7.13 -16.51
C VAL A 66 -7.21 5.66 -16.45
N ILE A 67 -5.91 5.40 -16.43
CA ILE A 67 -5.34 4.05 -16.41
C ILE A 67 -4.34 3.97 -15.26
N PHE A 68 -4.52 2.97 -14.40
CA PHE A 68 -3.69 2.69 -13.24
C PHE A 68 -3.22 1.25 -13.20
N GLY A 69 -2.05 1.04 -12.62
CA GLY A 69 -1.55 -0.28 -12.24
C GLY A 69 -0.95 -1.06 -13.39
N ASP A 70 -1.19 -2.38 -13.40
CA ASP A 70 -0.69 -3.31 -14.41
C ASP A 70 -1.48 -3.15 -15.72
N THR A 71 -0.78 -2.81 -16.79
CA THR A 71 -1.40 -2.58 -18.10
C THR A 71 -1.20 -3.71 -19.09
N ALA A 72 -0.66 -4.87 -18.68
CA ALA A 72 -0.50 -6.03 -19.56
C ALA A 72 -1.84 -6.45 -20.18
N ALA A 73 -2.94 -6.35 -19.43
CA ALA A 73 -4.29 -6.64 -19.92
C ALA A 73 -4.80 -5.66 -20.99
N LEU A 74 -4.15 -4.49 -21.17
CA LEU A 74 -4.50 -3.54 -22.22
C LEU A 74 -3.83 -3.85 -23.55
N GLU A 75 -2.68 -4.52 -23.54
CA GLU A 75 -1.92 -4.82 -24.76
C GLU A 75 -2.66 -5.77 -25.70
N SER A 76 -3.42 -6.72 -25.13
CA SER A 76 -4.22 -7.67 -25.89
C SER A 76 -5.58 -7.11 -26.33
N ARG A 77 -5.91 -5.88 -25.95
CA ARG A 77 -7.18 -5.24 -26.30
C ARG A 77 -7.00 -4.32 -27.49
N ASP A 78 -7.66 -4.65 -28.59
CA ASP A 78 -7.68 -3.85 -29.82
C ASP A 78 -8.05 -2.38 -29.59
N ALA A 79 -8.85 -2.09 -28.55
CA ALA A 79 -9.23 -0.75 -28.15
C ALA A 79 -8.05 0.16 -27.75
N PHE A 80 -6.92 -0.40 -27.32
CA PHE A 80 -5.73 0.33 -26.88
C PHE A 80 -4.53 0.16 -27.82
N ALA A 81 -4.66 -0.64 -28.87
CA ALA A 81 -3.61 -0.89 -29.84
C ALA A 81 -3.43 0.27 -30.83
N GLY A 82 -2.28 0.27 -31.53
CA GLY A 82 -2.06 1.11 -32.72
C GLY A 82 -2.18 2.62 -32.50
N GLY A 83 -1.74 3.13 -31.33
CA GLY A 83 -1.79 4.56 -31.03
C GLY A 83 -3.21 5.11 -30.81
N ALA A 84 -4.18 4.26 -30.46
CA ALA A 84 -5.55 4.68 -30.15
C ALA A 84 -5.61 5.79 -29.08
N LEU A 85 -4.82 5.67 -28.00
CA LEU A 85 -4.76 6.70 -26.96
C LEU A 85 -4.18 8.03 -27.46
N GLU A 86 -3.19 7.98 -28.35
CA GLU A 86 -2.62 9.20 -28.92
C GLU A 86 -3.63 9.94 -29.82
N ARG A 87 -4.36 9.20 -30.66
CA ARG A 87 -5.45 9.75 -31.48
C ARG A 87 -6.55 10.36 -30.63
N PHE A 88 -7.00 9.64 -29.60
CA PHE A 88 -7.98 10.13 -28.63
C PHE A 88 -7.55 11.48 -28.03
N VAL A 89 -6.30 11.60 -27.58
CA VAL A 89 -5.78 12.85 -27.02
C VAL A 89 -5.69 13.94 -28.10
N LYS A 90 -5.20 13.64 -29.30
CA LYS A 90 -5.13 14.60 -30.41
C LYS A 90 -6.51 15.16 -30.78
N GLU A 91 -7.55 14.36 -30.67
CA GLU A 91 -8.94 14.71 -30.99
C GLU A 91 -9.64 15.49 -29.87
N GLY A 92 -8.99 15.67 -28.72
CA GLY A 92 -9.50 16.50 -27.62
C GLY A 92 -9.58 15.78 -26.29
N GLY A 93 -9.34 14.46 -26.25
CA GLY A 93 -9.36 13.64 -25.04
C GLY A 93 -8.40 14.10 -23.93
N SER A 94 -8.73 13.75 -22.69
CA SER A 94 -7.81 13.90 -21.55
C SER A 94 -7.38 12.53 -21.04
N LEU A 95 -6.07 12.30 -20.95
CA LEU A 95 -5.49 11.02 -20.55
C LEU A 95 -4.67 11.18 -19.27
N LEU A 96 -4.91 10.30 -18.31
CA LEU A 96 -3.98 9.99 -17.22
C LEU A 96 -3.57 8.51 -17.32
N PHE A 97 -2.28 8.26 -17.40
CA PHE A 97 -1.71 6.92 -17.38
C PHE A 97 -0.66 6.86 -16.27
N ALA A 98 -0.87 6.04 -15.24
CA ALA A 98 0.12 5.87 -14.18
C ALA A 98 0.39 4.38 -13.90
N SER A 99 1.65 3.97 -14.01
CA SER A 99 2.06 2.59 -13.79
C SER A 99 3.46 2.54 -13.20
N ASP A 100 3.66 1.61 -12.26
CA ASP A 100 4.93 1.22 -11.66
C ASP A 100 5.57 0.02 -12.38
N ARG A 101 4.99 -0.44 -13.49
CA ARG A 101 5.41 -1.64 -14.23
C ARG A 101 6.08 -1.30 -15.56
N GLY A 102 7.22 -1.95 -15.79
CA GLY A 102 8.15 -1.66 -16.89
C GLY A 102 7.79 -2.22 -18.27
N ASP A 103 6.57 -2.72 -18.49
CA ASP A 103 6.13 -3.22 -19.79
C ASP A 103 4.70 -2.78 -20.07
N THR A 104 4.58 -1.67 -20.81
CA THR A 104 3.29 -1.18 -21.32
C THR A 104 3.20 -1.37 -22.83
N GLY A 105 4.15 -2.12 -23.42
CA GLY A 105 4.15 -2.50 -24.81
C GLY A 105 3.99 -1.31 -25.77
N ASN A 106 3.05 -1.45 -26.70
CA ASN A 106 2.75 -0.44 -27.73
C ASN A 106 1.77 0.65 -27.28
N VAL A 107 1.20 0.58 -26.07
CA VAL A 107 0.05 1.42 -25.67
C VAL A 107 0.41 2.91 -25.68
N LEU A 108 1.63 3.24 -25.24
CA LEU A 108 2.15 4.61 -25.20
C LEU A 108 3.13 4.95 -26.34
N ALA A 109 3.27 4.08 -27.34
CA ALA A 109 4.22 4.28 -28.43
C ALA A 109 3.99 5.59 -29.19
N GLY A 110 2.73 6.00 -29.37
CA GLY A 110 2.38 7.28 -29.99
C GLY A 110 2.85 8.52 -29.22
N PHE A 111 3.08 8.39 -27.91
CA PHE A 111 3.65 9.46 -27.08
C PHE A 111 5.18 9.40 -26.97
N GLN A 112 5.82 8.38 -27.57
CA GLN A 112 7.26 8.12 -27.43
C GLN A 112 7.70 7.98 -25.96
N VAL A 113 6.85 7.35 -25.15
CA VAL A 113 7.06 7.12 -23.73
C VAL A 113 7.16 5.63 -23.46
N LEU A 114 8.15 5.25 -22.65
CA LEU A 114 8.28 3.92 -22.06
C LEU A 114 8.44 4.00 -20.55
N PHE A 115 8.08 2.90 -19.89
CA PHE A 115 8.47 2.66 -18.51
C PHE A 115 9.76 1.89 -18.46
N GLY A 116 10.65 2.31 -17.56
CA GLY A 116 11.88 1.61 -17.27
C GLY A 116 11.61 0.25 -16.62
N PRO A 117 12.44 -0.75 -16.88
CA PRO A 117 12.29 -2.11 -16.32
C PRO A 117 12.61 -2.22 -14.82
N ALA A 118 13.19 -1.18 -14.21
CA ALA A 118 13.65 -1.19 -12.83
C ALA A 118 12.90 -0.17 -11.97
N SER A 119 12.79 -0.46 -10.68
CA SER A 119 12.30 0.49 -9.69
C SER A 119 13.37 1.51 -9.30
N VAL A 120 12.93 2.72 -8.98
CA VAL A 120 13.78 3.77 -8.43
C VAL A 120 13.91 3.59 -6.91
N THR A 121 15.12 3.74 -6.40
CA THR A 121 15.48 3.53 -4.99
C THR A 121 16.29 4.71 -4.45
N VAL A 122 16.35 4.84 -3.12
CA VAL A 122 17.16 5.88 -2.44
C VAL A 122 18.29 5.22 -1.65
N PRO A 123 19.57 5.57 -1.90
CA PRO A 123 20.70 5.02 -1.15
C PRO A 123 20.61 5.41 0.33
N GLU A 124 21.14 4.57 1.21
CA GLU A 124 21.02 4.71 2.66
C GLU A 124 21.38 6.11 3.18
N SER A 125 22.47 6.69 2.67
CA SER A 125 22.95 8.03 3.01
C SER A 125 21.96 9.17 2.70
N ALA A 126 21.01 8.93 1.79
CA ALA A 126 20.04 9.92 1.29
C ALA A 126 18.60 9.68 1.79
N ARG A 127 18.33 8.54 2.45
CA ARG A 127 16.96 8.13 2.82
C ARG A 127 16.25 9.11 3.74
N ALA A 128 16.96 9.68 4.71
CA ALA A 128 16.36 10.57 5.70
C ALA A 128 15.67 11.80 5.05
N GLU A 129 16.19 12.26 3.90
CA GLU A 129 15.74 13.45 3.19
C GLU A 129 14.86 13.13 1.96
N HIS A 130 15.27 12.11 1.19
CA HIS A 130 14.71 11.83 -0.12
C HIS A 130 13.80 10.59 -0.16
N ALA A 131 13.65 9.86 0.94
CA ALA A 131 12.72 8.75 1.03
C ALA A 131 11.54 9.04 1.97
N TYR A 132 10.36 8.59 1.55
CA TYR A 132 9.18 8.56 2.37
C TYR A 132 9.40 7.59 3.55
N PHE A 133 9.26 8.10 4.77
CA PHE A 133 9.63 7.40 6.01
C PHE A 133 11.06 6.82 6.05
N GLY A 134 11.98 7.33 5.24
CA GLY A 134 13.34 6.77 5.15
C GLY A 134 13.39 5.37 4.52
N LEU A 135 12.34 4.95 3.81
CA LEU A 135 12.28 3.66 3.13
C LEU A 135 12.95 3.73 1.77
N GLU A 136 13.95 2.88 1.53
CA GLU A 136 14.71 2.77 0.27
C GLU A 136 13.82 2.78 -0.98
N ASP A 137 12.76 1.99 -0.93
CA ASP A 137 11.84 1.73 -2.03
C ASP A 137 10.80 2.85 -2.23
N CYS A 138 10.81 3.92 -1.44
CA CYS A 138 9.77 4.96 -1.46
C CYS A 138 10.38 6.35 -1.72
N PRO A 139 11.03 6.60 -2.86
CA PRO A 139 11.62 7.90 -3.15
C PRO A 139 10.56 9.01 -3.19
N LEU A 140 10.95 10.21 -2.78
CA LEU A 140 10.12 11.41 -2.86
C LEU A 140 10.35 12.12 -4.19
N VAL A 141 9.26 12.60 -4.80
CA VAL A 141 9.32 13.48 -5.97
C VAL A 141 9.29 14.93 -5.49
N ARG A 142 10.36 15.67 -5.78
CA ARG A 142 10.54 17.08 -5.40
C ARG A 142 10.91 17.97 -6.58
N ASN A 143 11.60 17.42 -7.56
CA ASN A 143 12.02 18.15 -8.75
C ASN A 143 10.83 18.23 -9.70
N VAL A 144 10.06 19.30 -9.59
CA VAL A 144 8.84 19.52 -10.38
C VAL A 144 8.94 20.79 -11.21
N SER A 145 8.20 20.84 -12.31
CA SER A 145 7.97 22.05 -13.09
C SER A 145 7.08 23.00 -12.30
N SER A 146 7.68 23.99 -11.63
CA SER A 146 6.99 24.94 -10.74
C SER A 146 5.93 25.80 -11.45
N SER A 147 6.03 25.97 -12.76
CA SER A 147 5.04 26.68 -13.57
C SER A 147 3.80 25.85 -13.89
N ASN A 148 3.85 24.52 -13.70
CA ASN A 148 2.70 23.66 -14.00
C ASN A 148 1.68 23.68 -12.85
N PRO A 149 0.39 24.03 -13.12
CA PRO A 149 -0.64 24.14 -12.09
C PRO A 149 -0.83 22.88 -11.22
N ILE A 150 -0.55 21.68 -11.75
CA ILE A 150 -0.73 20.42 -11.00
C ILE A 150 0.13 20.36 -9.74
N PHE A 151 1.28 21.06 -9.70
CA PHE A 151 2.21 21.05 -8.57
C PHE A 151 2.04 22.23 -7.62
N ARG A 152 1.03 23.09 -7.80
CA ARG A 152 0.77 24.20 -6.88
C ARG A 152 0.47 23.67 -5.47
N ASP A 153 1.37 23.97 -4.53
CA ASP A 153 1.36 23.47 -3.14
C ASP A 153 1.30 21.94 -3.03
N ALA A 154 1.80 21.26 -4.08
CA ALA A 154 1.65 19.82 -4.30
C ALA A 154 3.01 19.09 -4.28
N VAL A 155 3.92 19.48 -3.39
CA VAL A 155 5.22 18.81 -3.17
C VAL A 155 5.58 18.74 -1.68
N PRO A 156 6.34 17.70 -1.24
CA PRO A 156 6.80 16.54 -2.00
C PRO A 156 5.69 15.51 -2.27
N LEU A 157 5.84 14.72 -3.33
CA LEU A 157 5.01 13.52 -3.55
C LEU A 157 5.69 12.30 -2.99
N ALA A 158 4.94 11.45 -2.30
CA ALA A 158 5.41 10.13 -1.86
C ALA A 158 5.00 9.06 -2.85
N THR A 159 5.95 8.18 -3.16
CA THR A 159 5.77 7.04 -4.07
C THR A 159 6.06 5.73 -3.33
N ASN A 160 5.73 4.59 -3.94
CA ASN A 160 5.97 3.27 -3.37
C ASN A 160 6.39 2.31 -4.48
N ARG A 161 7.69 2.04 -4.54
CA ARG A 161 8.36 1.24 -5.59
C ARG A 161 8.09 1.76 -7.00
N PRO A 162 8.23 3.07 -7.24
CA PRO A 162 7.98 3.63 -8.56
C PRO A 162 8.95 3.07 -9.58
N GLY A 163 8.53 3.01 -10.84
CA GLY A 163 9.44 2.89 -11.97
C GLY A 163 10.05 4.25 -12.33
N TYR A 164 10.44 4.39 -13.59
CA TYR A 164 10.82 5.66 -14.20
C TYR A 164 10.35 5.72 -15.65
N ILE A 165 10.31 6.91 -16.23
CA ILE A 165 9.95 7.13 -17.63
C ILE A 165 11.21 7.31 -18.49
N VAL A 166 11.22 6.67 -19.65
CA VAL A 166 12.13 6.96 -20.75
C VAL A 166 11.35 7.69 -21.83
N SER A 167 11.79 8.89 -22.20
CA SER A 167 11.10 9.76 -23.16
C SER A 167 12.08 10.35 -24.18
N GLY A 168 11.63 10.55 -25.42
CA GLY A 168 12.46 11.15 -26.48
C GLY A 168 13.51 10.21 -27.09
N ALA A 169 13.33 8.91 -26.87
CA ALA A 169 14.13 7.87 -27.49
C ALA A 169 13.38 7.29 -28.69
N ARG A 170 14.03 7.17 -29.86
CA ARG A 170 13.48 6.31 -30.90
C ARG A 170 13.55 4.86 -30.40
N LEU A 171 12.42 4.17 -30.42
CA LEU A 171 12.29 2.82 -29.89
C LEU A 171 12.35 1.82 -31.02
N ARG A 172 13.15 0.76 -30.87
CA ARG A 172 13.12 -0.41 -31.74
C ARG A 172 12.71 -1.63 -30.94
N ARG A 173 12.05 -2.58 -31.60
CA ARG A 173 11.81 -3.90 -31.03
C ARG A 173 12.94 -4.82 -31.44
N ASP A 174 13.46 -5.58 -30.49
CA ASP A 174 14.34 -6.70 -30.82
C ASP A 174 13.50 -7.83 -31.43
N PRO A 175 14.12 -8.87 -32.02
CA PRO A 175 13.39 -10.02 -32.55
C PRO A 175 12.53 -10.77 -31.52
N ARG A 176 12.74 -10.52 -30.22
CA ARG A 176 11.97 -11.08 -29.10
C ARG A 176 10.84 -10.13 -28.67
N GLY A 177 10.62 -9.04 -29.41
CA GLY A 177 9.59 -8.05 -29.15
C GLY A 177 9.94 -7.02 -28.09
N ARG A 178 11.14 -7.04 -27.50
CA ARG A 178 11.53 -6.10 -26.45
C ARG A 178 11.83 -4.74 -27.02
N LEU A 179 11.24 -3.69 -26.44
CA LEU A 179 11.54 -2.32 -26.84
C LEU A 179 12.90 -1.89 -26.26
N TYR A 180 13.78 -1.39 -27.13
CA TYR A 180 15.07 -0.83 -26.77
C TYR A 180 15.23 0.54 -27.43
N ARG A 181 15.97 1.42 -26.77
CA ARG A 181 16.34 2.73 -27.29
C ARG A 181 17.34 2.56 -28.44
N THR A 182 17.05 3.16 -29.59
CA THR A 182 18.08 3.45 -30.58
C THR A 182 18.74 4.77 -30.22
N GLY A 183 20.03 4.92 -30.48
CA GLY A 183 20.79 6.14 -30.18
C GLY A 183 20.33 7.40 -30.93
N GLU A 184 19.27 7.33 -31.73
CA GLU A 184 18.64 8.51 -32.32
C GLU A 184 17.74 9.20 -31.30
N GLU A 185 18.16 10.40 -30.90
CA GLU A 185 17.37 11.29 -30.07
C GLU A 185 16.23 11.91 -30.90
N ILE A 186 15.00 11.80 -30.40
CA ILE A 186 13.83 12.47 -30.98
C ILE A 186 13.32 13.46 -29.95
N GLN A 187 12.86 14.62 -30.41
CA GLN A 187 12.19 15.56 -29.52
C GLN A 187 10.99 14.88 -28.85
N PRO A 188 10.94 14.83 -27.51
CA PRO A 188 9.86 14.16 -26.80
C PRO A 188 8.52 14.87 -27.08
N VAL A 189 7.49 14.07 -27.32
CA VAL A 189 6.12 14.56 -27.58
C VAL A 189 5.54 15.24 -26.34
N LEU A 190 5.80 14.68 -25.16
CA LEU A 190 5.34 15.19 -23.87
C LEU A 190 6.48 15.85 -23.10
N LYS A 191 6.17 16.96 -22.41
CA LYS A 191 7.16 17.71 -21.62
C LYS A 191 7.47 16.97 -20.32
N ARG A 192 8.73 17.00 -19.88
CA ARG A 192 9.12 16.52 -18.54
C ARG A 192 8.53 17.45 -17.48
N LEU A 193 7.76 16.89 -16.56
CA LEU A 193 7.03 17.63 -15.54
C LEU A 193 7.57 17.37 -14.13
N ALA A 194 8.04 16.16 -13.86
CA ALA A 194 8.68 15.85 -12.58
C ALA A 194 9.72 14.74 -12.71
N ALA A 195 10.71 14.78 -11.81
CA ALA A 195 11.76 13.79 -11.68
C ALA A 195 12.08 13.50 -10.20
N PHE A 196 12.72 12.37 -9.97
CA PHE A 196 13.31 12.05 -8.67
C PHE A 196 14.57 12.89 -8.42
N HIS A 197 15.08 12.84 -7.18
CA HIS A 197 16.37 13.45 -6.85
C HIS A 197 17.51 12.70 -7.54
N GLU A 198 18.61 13.38 -7.90
CA GLU A 198 19.76 12.77 -8.61
C GLU A 198 20.53 11.73 -7.78
N THR A 199 20.34 11.72 -6.46
CA THR A 199 20.84 10.65 -5.59
C THR A 199 20.00 9.38 -5.66
N SER A 200 18.81 9.43 -6.28
CA SER A 200 17.98 8.25 -6.47
C SER A 200 18.58 7.37 -7.55
N GLY A 201 18.74 6.09 -7.24
CA GLY A 201 19.32 5.09 -8.14
C GLY A 201 18.27 4.14 -8.71
N TYR A 202 18.75 3.20 -9.51
CA TYR A 202 17.96 2.12 -10.11
C TYR A 202 18.30 0.80 -9.42
N GLN A 203 17.30 0.00 -9.07
CA GLN A 203 17.55 -1.29 -8.42
C GLN A 203 18.32 -2.27 -9.33
N VAL A 204 18.17 -2.13 -10.65
CA VAL A 204 18.88 -2.92 -11.67
C VAL A 204 19.37 -1.97 -12.76
N VAL A 205 20.68 -1.87 -12.92
CA VAL A 205 21.31 -1.16 -14.04
C VAL A 205 21.52 -2.17 -15.17
N PHE A 206 20.86 -1.94 -16.30
CA PHE A 206 21.16 -2.68 -17.52
C PHE A 206 22.41 -2.06 -18.15
N PRO A 207 23.45 -2.87 -18.48
CA PRO A 207 24.75 -2.34 -18.92
C PRO A 207 24.65 -1.51 -20.21
N ASP A 208 23.62 -1.74 -21.04
CA ASP A 208 23.47 -1.12 -22.36
C ASP A 208 22.44 0.02 -22.40
N VAL A 209 21.86 0.41 -21.26
CA VAL A 209 20.91 1.53 -21.21
C VAL A 209 21.59 2.72 -20.57
N GLU A 210 21.91 3.73 -21.38
CA GLU A 210 22.32 5.03 -20.84
C GLU A 210 21.14 5.62 -20.07
N ILE A 211 21.30 5.66 -18.74
CA ILE A 211 20.25 6.12 -17.85
C ILE A 211 20.50 7.58 -17.49
N GLU A 212 19.44 8.38 -17.56
CA GLU A 212 19.51 9.76 -17.11
C GLU A 212 19.90 9.83 -15.62
N SER A 213 20.71 10.82 -15.28
CA SER A 213 21.14 11.11 -13.91
C SER A 213 19.97 11.41 -12.98
N ARG A 214 18.80 11.78 -13.53
CA ARG A 214 17.57 12.03 -12.79
C ARG A 214 16.44 11.18 -13.39
N PRO A 215 16.01 10.10 -12.71
CA PRO A 215 14.91 9.30 -13.23
C PRO A 215 13.65 10.16 -13.37
N ILE A 216 13.07 10.17 -14.57
CA ILE A 216 11.86 10.93 -14.87
C ILE A 216 10.68 10.25 -14.18
N PHE A 217 9.92 11.00 -13.38
CA PHE A 217 8.72 10.50 -12.73
C PHE A 217 7.48 10.77 -13.56
N MET A 218 7.39 11.95 -14.18
CA MET A 218 6.17 12.38 -14.87
C MET A 218 6.49 13.18 -16.13
N VAL A 219 5.78 12.86 -17.20
CA VAL A 219 5.70 13.68 -18.42
C VAL A 219 4.25 14.06 -18.70
N GLY A 220 4.03 15.18 -19.38
CA GLY A 220 2.68 15.54 -19.80
C GLY A 220 2.51 16.97 -20.30
N GLY A 221 1.25 17.33 -20.50
CA GLY A 221 0.82 18.62 -21.02
C GLY A 221 -0.16 18.47 -22.19
N SER A 222 -0.34 19.54 -22.96
CA SER A 222 -1.18 19.53 -24.16
C SER A 222 -0.56 18.69 -25.28
N HIS A 223 -1.38 17.92 -25.99
CA HIS A 223 -1.00 17.19 -27.21
C HIS A 223 -2.17 17.19 -28.20
N GLY A 224 -1.97 17.81 -29.37
CA GLY A 224 -3.09 18.14 -30.27
C GLY A 224 -4.13 19.03 -29.57
N LYS A 225 -5.41 18.65 -29.64
CA LYS A 225 -6.52 19.39 -28.99
C LYS A 225 -6.72 19.02 -27.51
N GLY A 226 -6.10 17.94 -27.05
CA GLY A 226 -6.29 17.38 -25.72
C GLY A 226 -5.06 17.52 -24.84
N ARG A 227 -4.99 16.66 -23.82
CA ARG A 227 -3.90 16.62 -22.84
C ARG A 227 -3.61 15.19 -22.40
N ALA A 228 -2.34 14.91 -22.13
CA ALA A 228 -1.91 13.62 -21.61
C ALA A 228 -0.94 13.82 -20.44
N TYR A 229 -1.08 12.96 -19.44
CA TYR A 229 -0.19 12.86 -18.30
C TYR A 229 0.21 11.40 -18.10
N VAL A 230 1.51 11.14 -18.06
CA VAL A 230 2.07 9.80 -17.82
C VAL A 230 2.96 9.85 -16.59
N LEU A 231 2.72 8.96 -15.63
CA LEU A 231 3.45 8.88 -14.36
C LEU A 231 4.05 7.48 -14.16
N ALA A 232 5.27 7.44 -13.63
CA ALA A 232 6.02 6.23 -13.30
C ALA A 232 5.56 5.50 -12.04
N ASP A 233 4.42 5.88 -11.46
CA ASP A 233 3.80 5.20 -10.33
C ASP A 233 2.35 5.68 -10.14
N HIS A 234 1.45 4.75 -9.86
CA HIS A 234 0.06 5.06 -9.49
C HIS A 234 -0.14 5.20 -7.98
N SER A 235 0.86 4.86 -7.15
CA SER A 235 0.77 4.87 -5.69
C SER A 235 0.46 6.25 -5.11
N VAL A 236 0.80 7.33 -5.83
CA VAL A 236 0.42 8.70 -5.48
C VAL A 236 -1.10 8.92 -5.37
N PHE A 237 -1.89 8.04 -5.99
CA PHE A 237 -3.35 8.04 -5.96
C PHE A 237 -3.95 6.96 -5.04
N ILE A 238 -3.11 6.16 -4.36
CA ILE A 238 -3.62 5.17 -3.41
C ILE A 238 -4.23 5.89 -2.22
N ASN A 239 -5.45 5.49 -1.83
CA ASN A 239 -6.23 6.11 -0.75
C ASN A 239 -5.37 6.40 0.48
N ARG A 240 -4.63 5.39 0.96
CA ARG A 240 -3.73 5.55 2.12
C ARG A 240 -2.68 6.63 1.91
N MET A 241 -2.00 6.66 0.76
CA MET A 241 -0.93 7.62 0.50
C MET A 241 -1.46 9.06 0.28
N MET A 242 -2.72 9.20 -0.12
CA MET A 242 -3.40 10.50 -0.20
C MET A 242 -3.81 11.02 1.18
N PHE A 243 -4.27 10.15 2.08
CA PHE A 243 -4.82 10.54 3.38
C PHE A 243 -3.88 10.35 4.56
N GLU A 244 -2.65 9.89 4.36
CA GLU A 244 -1.73 9.58 5.46
C GLU A 244 -1.50 10.83 6.33
N VAL A 245 -2.06 10.78 7.55
CA VAL A 245 -2.12 11.89 8.52
C VAL A 245 -0.87 11.98 9.41
N ASP A 246 0.12 11.12 9.15
CA ASP A 246 1.29 10.94 10.00
C ASP A 246 2.38 12.01 9.80
N PHE A 247 3.41 11.94 10.63
CA PHE A 247 4.41 12.98 10.95
C PHE A 247 5.21 13.59 9.77
N ARG A 248 5.09 13.06 8.55
CA ARG A 248 5.67 13.65 7.34
C ARG A 248 4.55 13.91 6.33
N PRO A 249 4.00 15.15 6.29
CA PRO A 249 2.95 15.47 5.33
C PRO A 249 3.49 15.28 3.91
N THR A 250 2.80 14.48 3.13
CA THR A 250 2.96 14.41 1.67
C THR A 250 1.93 15.34 1.05
N ALA A 251 2.13 15.69 -0.20
CA ALA A 251 1.19 16.53 -0.93
C ALA A 251 0.35 15.74 -1.95
N ASN A 252 0.30 14.41 -1.80
CA ASN A 252 -0.37 13.50 -2.74
C ASN A 252 -1.84 13.87 -2.96
N ALA A 253 -2.61 14.15 -1.88
CA ALA A 253 -4.00 14.58 -2.02
C ALA A 253 -4.17 15.91 -2.76
N ARG A 254 -3.28 16.89 -2.53
CA ARG A 254 -3.31 18.19 -3.22
C ARG A 254 -2.98 18.00 -4.70
N PHE A 255 -1.94 17.22 -4.99
CA PHE A 255 -1.52 16.88 -6.35
C PHE A 255 -2.65 16.18 -7.11
N ALA A 256 -3.25 15.16 -6.50
CA ALA A 256 -4.39 14.43 -7.04
C ALA A 256 -5.58 15.37 -7.35
N ALA A 257 -5.90 16.31 -6.45
CA ALA A 257 -6.96 17.28 -6.68
C ALA A 257 -6.66 18.22 -7.85
N ASN A 258 -5.45 18.78 -7.90
CA ASN A 258 -5.05 19.69 -8.98
C ASN A 258 -5.02 18.95 -10.33
N LEU A 259 -4.56 17.70 -10.36
CA LEU A 259 -4.57 16.88 -11.57
C LEU A 259 -5.99 16.53 -12.02
N ALA A 260 -6.90 16.24 -11.09
CA ALA A 260 -8.31 16.03 -11.42
C ALA A 260 -8.96 17.30 -12.01
N ASP A 261 -8.61 18.48 -11.50
CA ASP A 261 -9.03 19.77 -12.08
C ASP A 261 -8.51 19.91 -13.52
N GLU A 262 -7.23 19.66 -13.74
CA GLU A 262 -6.62 19.71 -15.07
C GLU A 262 -7.23 18.69 -16.05
N LEU A 263 -7.55 17.47 -15.60
CA LEU A 263 -8.19 16.46 -16.44
C LEU A 263 -9.62 16.84 -16.82
N ALA A 264 -10.33 17.59 -15.98
CA ALA A 264 -11.72 17.99 -16.22
C ALA A 264 -11.87 19.25 -17.09
N LEU A 265 -10.79 19.97 -17.37
CA LEU A 265 -10.81 21.18 -18.21
C LEU A 265 -11.31 20.89 -19.63
N GLY A 266 -11.97 21.89 -20.23
CA GLY A 266 -12.53 21.78 -21.58
C GLY A 266 -13.92 21.14 -21.65
N GLY A 267 -14.67 21.16 -20.54
CA GLY A 267 -16.07 20.71 -20.51
C GLY A 267 -16.21 19.18 -20.55
N LYS A 268 -15.28 18.47 -19.91
CA LYS A 268 -15.35 17.01 -19.79
C LYS A 268 -16.59 16.58 -19.03
N LYS A 269 -17.23 15.52 -19.50
CA LYS A 269 -18.50 15.00 -18.97
C LYS A 269 -18.38 13.56 -18.52
N HIS A 270 -17.51 12.78 -19.16
CA HIS A 270 -17.40 11.35 -18.94
C HIS A 270 -15.98 10.95 -18.54
N VAL A 271 -15.88 9.93 -17.70
CA VAL A 271 -14.60 9.33 -17.34
C VAL A 271 -14.64 7.81 -17.39
N LEU A 272 -13.67 7.22 -18.08
CA LEU A 272 -13.35 5.80 -17.99
C LEU A 272 -12.17 5.64 -17.05
N VAL A 273 -12.30 4.83 -16.00
CA VAL A 273 -11.18 4.47 -15.11
C VAL A 273 -10.89 2.99 -15.22
N LEU A 274 -9.64 2.65 -15.52
CA LEU A 274 -9.11 1.29 -15.56
C LEU A 274 -8.08 1.13 -14.44
N TYR A 275 -8.26 0.12 -13.60
CA TYR A 275 -7.28 -0.29 -12.58
C TYR A 275 -6.90 -1.74 -12.85
N ASP A 276 -5.62 -2.00 -13.12
CA ASP A 276 -5.12 -3.32 -13.56
C ASP A 276 -5.88 -3.87 -14.79
N GLY A 277 -6.23 -2.98 -15.73
CA GLY A 277 -7.02 -3.29 -16.92
C GLY A 277 -8.51 -3.57 -16.68
N VAL A 278 -8.98 -3.51 -15.44
CA VAL A 278 -10.39 -3.70 -15.07
C VAL A 278 -11.07 -2.34 -14.97
N ARG A 279 -12.26 -2.21 -15.58
CA ARG A 279 -13.10 -1.02 -15.43
C ARG A 279 -13.54 -0.91 -13.98
N ILE A 280 -13.23 0.22 -13.35
CA ILE A 280 -13.70 0.53 -12.00
C ILE A 280 -14.64 1.73 -12.05
N SER A 281 -15.68 1.65 -11.23
CA SER A 281 -16.58 2.76 -10.96
C SER A 281 -16.69 2.86 -9.46
N PRO A 282 -16.63 4.08 -8.88
CA PRO A 282 -16.88 4.24 -7.47
C PRO A 282 -18.30 3.75 -7.20
N GLN A 283 -18.44 2.62 -6.49
CA GLN A 283 -19.68 2.33 -5.79
C GLN A 283 -19.86 3.51 -4.84
N ALA A 284 -20.95 4.26 -4.95
CA ALA A 284 -21.12 5.49 -4.18
C ALA A 284 -21.70 5.19 -2.79
N PRO A 285 -20.92 5.18 -1.69
CA PRO A 285 -21.42 5.65 -0.42
C PRO A 285 -21.26 7.18 -0.36
N ALA A 286 -22.22 7.84 0.29
CA ALA A 286 -22.25 9.28 0.53
C ALA A 286 -20.90 9.79 1.06
N ILE A 287 -20.46 10.94 0.56
CA ILE A 287 -19.17 11.56 0.87
C ILE A 287 -19.19 12.07 2.32
N PRO A 288 -18.39 11.53 3.26
CA PRO A 288 -18.04 12.31 4.43
C PRO A 288 -17.17 13.47 3.94
N ALA A 289 -17.50 14.71 4.33
CA ALA A 289 -16.74 15.88 3.96
C ALA A 289 -15.24 15.63 4.19
N LEU A 290 -14.38 16.00 3.21
CA LEU A 290 -12.92 15.97 3.39
C LEU A 290 -12.61 16.52 4.79
N PRO A 291 -11.74 15.87 5.57
CA PRO A 291 -11.40 16.40 6.87
C PRO A 291 -10.87 17.80 6.60
N ARG A 292 -11.62 18.84 7.00
CA ARG A 292 -11.03 20.16 7.18
C ARG A 292 -9.82 19.85 8.03
N ALA A 293 -8.62 20.20 7.53
CA ALA A 293 -7.37 19.96 8.21
C ALA A 293 -7.54 20.51 9.63
N ASN A 294 -7.98 19.66 10.53
CA ASN A 294 -8.17 20.03 11.90
C ASN A 294 -6.72 20.21 12.30
N PRO A 295 -6.28 21.39 12.74
CA PRO A 295 -4.96 21.54 13.29
C PRO A 295 -4.95 20.67 14.55
N ARG A 296 -4.73 19.36 14.38
CA ARG A 296 -4.34 18.47 15.45
C ARG A 296 -3.09 19.15 15.95
N LEU A 297 -3.20 19.70 17.16
CA LEU A 297 -2.07 20.26 17.90
C LEU A 297 -0.98 19.21 17.77
N ARG A 298 0.01 19.48 16.92
CA ARG A 298 1.17 18.61 16.82
C ARG A 298 1.73 18.62 18.24
N PRO A 299 1.81 17.47 18.94
CA PRO A 299 2.62 17.46 20.15
C PRO A 299 3.97 18.02 19.71
N PRO A 300 4.44 19.11 20.34
CA PRO A 300 5.61 19.79 19.84
C PRO A 300 6.75 18.76 19.77
N ARG A 301 7.54 18.76 18.70
CA ARG A 301 8.51 17.66 18.42
C ARG A 301 9.39 17.34 19.63
N ASN A 302 9.72 18.38 20.39
CA ASN A 302 10.41 18.27 21.67
C ASN A 302 9.70 17.34 22.65
N LEU A 303 8.37 17.33 22.78
CA LEU A 303 7.65 16.48 23.73
C LEU A 303 7.80 14.99 23.40
N VAL A 304 7.71 14.59 22.13
CA VAL A 304 7.86 13.18 21.72
C VAL A 304 9.31 12.73 21.87
N GLU A 305 10.27 13.58 21.47
CA GLU A 305 11.69 13.31 21.68
C GLU A 305 12.07 13.28 23.17
N THR A 306 11.48 14.15 23.99
CA THR A 306 11.67 14.19 25.45
C THR A 306 11.05 12.96 26.10
N LEU A 307 9.84 12.54 25.70
CA LEU A 307 9.21 11.32 26.18
C LEU A 307 10.03 10.08 25.78
N ASN A 308 10.51 10.00 24.55
CA ASN A 308 11.34 8.87 24.11
C ASN A 308 12.72 8.87 24.80
N ARG A 309 13.34 10.04 25.02
CA ARG A 309 14.57 10.13 25.82
C ARG A 309 14.33 9.73 27.27
N PHE A 310 13.20 10.14 27.85
CA PHE A 310 12.84 9.77 29.21
C PHE A 310 12.53 8.27 29.35
N LEU A 311 11.79 7.69 28.40
CA LEU A 311 11.51 6.25 28.36
C LEU A 311 12.78 5.43 28.12
N SER A 312 13.66 5.86 27.21
CA SER A 312 14.96 5.24 26.97
C SER A 312 15.86 5.32 28.21
N TRP A 313 15.86 6.46 28.92
CA TRP A 313 16.53 6.63 30.20
C TRP A 313 15.94 5.72 31.30
N LEU A 314 14.62 5.48 31.32
CA LEU A 314 13.99 4.53 32.24
C LEU A 314 14.25 3.06 31.87
N GLU A 315 14.38 2.74 30.58
CA GLU A 315 14.66 1.38 30.11
C GLU A 315 16.13 0.99 30.34
N ASP A 316 17.05 1.97 30.32
CA ASP A 316 18.42 1.75 30.74
C ASP A 316 18.45 1.44 32.24
N SER A 317 18.45 0.15 32.54
CA SER A 317 18.35 -0.38 33.89
C SER A 317 19.46 0.16 34.79
N ARG A 318 20.59 0.57 34.20
CA ARG A 318 21.72 1.21 34.88
C ARG A 318 21.41 2.63 35.33
N ALA A 319 20.68 3.42 34.56
CA ALA A 319 20.34 4.79 34.92
C ALA A 319 19.38 4.84 36.11
N LEU A 320 18.42 3.91 36.18
CA LEU A 320 17.55 3.76 37.35
C LEU A 320 18.32 3.28 38.59
N SER A 321 19.25 2.33 38.44
CA SER A 321 20.07 1.88 39.56
C SER A 321 21.12 2.90 40.00
N GLU A 322 21.75 3.63 39.09
CA GLU A 322 22.70 4.71 39.41
C GLU A 322 21.97 5.90 40.05
N PHE A 323 20.76 6.22 39.60
CA PHE A 323 19.92 7.23 40.24
C PHE A 323 19.46 6.78 41.63
N ALA A 324 19.10 5.50 41.79
CA ALA A 324 18.77 4.93 43.10
C ALA A 324 19.99 4.90 44.05
N ASP A 325 21.18 4.59 43.54
CA ASP A 325 22.43 4.56 44.31
C ASP A 325 22.91 5.97 44.67
N GLN A 326 22.83 6.95 43.75
CA GLN A 326 23.11 8.37 44.05
C GLN A 326 22.14 8.94 45.09
N THR A 327 20.86 8.58 45.02
CA THR A 327 19.84 9.04 45.98
C THR A 327 19.86 8.26 47.29
N SER A 328 20.50 7.08 47.36
CA SER A 328 20.65 6.32 48.61
C SER A 328 21.50 7.05 49.68
N SER A 329 22.35 7.99 49.26
CA SER A 329 23.14 8.86 50.16
C SER A 329 22.33 10.02 50.76
N VAL A 330 21.20 10.39 50.13
CA VAL A 330 20.26 11.41 50.59
C VAL A 330 19.08 10.69 51.25
N ARG A 331 19.06 10.67 52.59
CA ARG A 331 18.00 10.13 53.48
C ARG A 331 16.82 9.54 52.71
N GLN A 332 16.78 8.21 52.58
CA GLN A 332 15.75 7.41 51.91
C GLN A 332 14.29 7.90 52.14
N ARG A 333 14.04 8.58 53.27
CA ARG A 333 12.81 9.30 53.59
C ARG A 333 12.44 10.41 52.60
N THR A 334 13.36 11.32 52.27
CA THR A 334 13.10 12.45 51.35
C THR A 334 12.80 11.99 49.93
N PHE A 335 13.43 10.90 49.47
CA PHE A 335 13.12 10.32 48.17
C PHE A 335 11.72 9.69 48.13
N GLN A 336 11.35 8.94 49.18
CA GLN A 336 10.00 8.38 49.30
C GLN A 336 8.94 9.47 49.39
N GLU A 337 9.22 10.57 50.09
CA GLU A 337 8.33 11.74 50.19
C GLU A 337 8.18 12.45 48.83
N MET A 338 9.26 12.63 48.06
CA MET A 338 9.18 13.23 46.71
C MET A 338 8.45 12.32 45.71
N LEU A 339 8.68 11.00 45.77
CA LEU A 339 7.99 10.05 44.91
C LEU A 339 6.49 10.02 45.24
N ALA A 340 6.15 10.00 46.54
CA ALA A 340 4.77 10.07 47.00
C ALA A 340 4.12 11.39 46.56
N ALA A 341 4.79 12.53 46.74
CA ALA A 341 4.29 13.84 46.30
C ALA A 341 4.08 13.88 44.78
N THR A 342 5.01 13.32 43.99
CA THR A 342 4.90 13.28 42.52
C THR A 342 3.70 12.43 42.09
N VAL A 343 3.49 11.26 42.68
CA VAL A 343 2.32 10.41 42.38
C VAL A 343 1.03 11.12 42.82
N ILE A 344 1.02 11.73 44.01
CA ILE A 344 -0.13 12.48 44.53
C ILE A 344 -0.49 13.68 43.64
N VAL A 345 0.47 14.32 42.96
CA VAL A 345 0.20 15.47 42.09
C VAL A 345 -0.11 15.05 40.66
N VAL A 346 0.63 14.09 40.09
CA VAL A 346 0.50 13.68 38.69
C VAL A 346 -0.77 12.86 38.46
N THR A 347 -1.14 11.97 39.39
CA THR A 347 -2.32 11.13 39.23
C THR A 347 -3.63 11.93 39.15
N PRO A 348 -3.90 12.93 40.02
CA PRO A 348 -5.08 13.78 39.88
C PRO A 348 -5.08 14.63 38.61
N LEU A 349 -3.92 15.11 38.14
CA LEU A 349 -3.83 15.88 36.90
C LEU A 349 -4.18 15.04 35.68
N LEU A 350 -3.71 13.79 35.61
CA LEU A 350 -4.09 12.83 34.58
C LEU A 350 -5.58 12.48 34.66
N PHE A 351 -6.11 12.31 35.88
CA PHE A 351 -7.54 12.06 36.11
C PHE A 351 -8.43 13.25 35.68
N LEU A 352 -8.05 14.49 36.03
CA LEU A 352 -8.72 15.70 35.56
C LEU A 352 -8.65 15.86 34.04
N GLY A 353 -7.51 15.51 33.42
CA GLY A 353 -7.33 15.51 31.97
C GLY A 353 -8.27 14.54 31.26
N THR A 354 -8.38 13.32 31.77
CA THR A 354 -9.30 12.29 31.23
C THR A 354 -10.77 12.68 31.43
N LEU A 355 -11.15 13.21 32.59
CA LEU A 355 -12.50 13.74 32.84
C LEU A 355 -12.86 14.90 31.91
N ARG A 356 -11.95 15.85 31.69
CA ARG A 356 -12.17 16.95 30.74
C ARG A 356 -12.33 16.46 29.31
N SER A 357 -11.53 15.48 28.90
CA SER A 357 -11.62 14.86 27.58
C SER A 357 -12.96 14.14 27.39
N ALA A 358 -13.38 13.35 28.39
CA ALA A 358 -14.67 12.66 28.38
C ALA A 358 -15.86 13.64 28.36
N ALA A 359 -15.81 14.73 29.15
CA ALA A 359 -16.85 15.75 29.14
C ALA A 359 -16.95 16.49 27.80
N ARG A 360 -15.82 16.77 27.13
CA ARG A 360 -15.79 17.33 25.77
C ARG A 360 -16.32 16.35 24.71
N GLY A 361 -16.04 15.06 24.87
CA GLY A 361 -16.58 14.01 24.00
C GLY A 361 -18.11 13.90 24.09
N ARG A 362 -18.69 14.03 25.29
CA ARG A 362 -20.15 13.97 25.49
C ARG A 362 -20.90 15.18 24.91
N ARG A 363 -20.30 16.38 24.95
CA ARG A 363 -20.91 17.59 24.34
C ARG A 363 -20.92 17.60 22.80
N ARG A 364 -20.30 16.60 22.13
CA ARG A 364 -20.30 16.46 20.67
C ARG A 364 -21.37 15.52 20.12
N LYS A 365 -22.12 14.80 20.97
CA LYS A 365 -23.31 14.07 20.53
C LYS A 365 -24.52 15.00 20.60
N GLY A 366 -24.71 15.79 19.55
CA GLY A 366 -25.95 16.52 19.29
C GLY A 366 -26.54 16.04 17.96
N ASP A 367 -27.76 15.48 18.04
CA ASP A 367 -28.82 15.41 17.03
C ASP A 367 -28.48 14.91 15.62
N GLY A 368 -28.16 13.61 15.52
CA GLY A 368 -28.20 12.87 14.26
C GLY A 368 -28.96 11.56 14.45
N ASP A 369 -30.15 11.48 13.85
CA ASP A 369 -31.08 10.34 13.85
C ASP A 369 -30.39 9.04 13.39
N PRO A 370 -30.57 7.89 14.06
CA PRO A 370 -29.98 6.62 13.62
C PRO A 370 -30.78 6.05 12.42
N GLY A 371 -30.37 6.43 11.21
CA GLY A 371 -30.85 5.80 9.98
C GLY A 371 -30.42 4.33 9.87
N PRO A 372 -31.23 3.46 9.23
CA PRO A 372 -30.99 2.02 9.18
C PRO A 372 -29.75 1.70 8.34
N ALA A 373 -28.81 0.96 8.91
CA ALA A 373 -27.67 0.40 8.20
C ALA A 373 -28.14 -0.58 7.11
N ARG A 374 -28.07 -0.16 5.85
CA ARG A 374 -28.27 -1.03 4.67
C ARG A 374 -27.03 -0.98 3.79
N GLY A 375 -26.54 -2.17 3.42
CA GLY A 375 -25.87 -2.35 2.12
C GLY A 375 -24.38 -2.69 2.11
N GLN A 376 -23.79 -3.27 3.16
CA GLN A 376 -22.51 -3.99 2.99
C GLN A 376 -22.78 -5.49 2.94
N ASP A 377 -22.25 -6.16 1.92
CA ASP A 377 -22.17 -7.62 1.88
C ASP A 377 -21.39 -8.07 3.12
N PRO A 378 -22.05 -8.73 4.10
CA PRO A 378 -21.44 -9.06 5.38
C PRO A 378 -20.20 -9.94 5.22
N ALA A 379 -20.03 -10.64 4.09
CA ALA A 379 -18.87 -11.48 3.82
C ALA A 379 -17.55 -10.69 3.75
N CYS A 380 -17.52 -9.51 3.11
CA CYS A 380 -16.28 -8.76 2.91
C CYS A 380 -15.77 -8.14 4.23
N ALA A 381 -16.68 -7.57 5.03
CA ALA A 381 -16.36 -7.03 6.35
C ALA A 381 -15.86 -8.10 7.32
N VAL A 382 -16.44 -9.30 7.27
CA VAL A 382 -16.00 -10.45 8.09
C VAL A 382 -14.60 -10.92 7.68
N LEU A 383 -14.30 -10.99 6.39
CA LEU A 383 -12.98 -11.40 5.89
C LEU A 383 -11.87 -10.41 6.28
N GLN A 384 -12.13 -9.10 6.21
CA GLN A 384 -11.16 -8.08 6.61
C GLN A 384 -10.93 -8.05 8.11
N ALA A 385 -12.00 -8.10 8.92
CA ALA A 385 -11.90 -8.19 10.37
C ALA A 385 -11.09 -9.43 10.79
N ARG A 386 -11.28 -10.55 10.10
CA ARG A 386 -10.54 -11.79 10.33
C ARG A 386 -9.07 -11.69 9.92
N ALA A 387 -8.75 -11.02 8.82
CA ALA A 387 -7.36 -10.78 8.41
C ALA A 387 -6.60 -9.92 9.42
N SER A 388 -7.21 -8.83 9.90
CA SER A 388 -6.63 -8.00 10.96
C SER A 388 -6.43 -8.78 12.26
N GLU A 389 -7.35 -9.69 12.60
CA GLU A 389 -7.25 -10.52 13.79
C GLU A 389 -6.10 -11.53 13.74
N VAL A 390 -5.90 -12.16 12.58
CA VAL A 390 -4.76 -13.05 12.34
C VAL A 390 -3.43 -12.32 12.52
N THR A 391 -3.31 -11.10 11.97
CA THR A 391 -2.10 -10.29 12.13
C THR A 391 -1.89 -9.88 13.59
N ARG A 392 -2.95 -9.46 14.27
CA ARG A 392 -2.92 -9.00 15.66
C ARG A 392 -2.59 -10.12 16.65
N SER A 393 -3.18 -11.29 16.47
CA SER A 393 -2.93 -12.47 17.32
C SER A 393 -1.56 -13.10 17.06
N GLY A 394 -0.90 -12.76 15.94
CA GLY A 394 0.36 -13.37 15.52
C GLY A 394 0.26 -14.87 15.20
N ASN A 395 -0.96 -15.41 15.13
CA ASN A 395 -1.22 -16.81 14.88
C ASN A 395 -1.61 -17.04 13.42
N PHE A 396 -0.66 -17.53 12.62
CA PHE A 396 -0.84 -17.77 11.19
C PHE A 396 -1.23 -19.22 10.87
N ALA A 397 -1.63 -20.01 11.87
CA ALA A 397 -1.98 -21.41 11.68
C ALA A 397 -3.20 -21.57 10.75
N GLU A 398 -4.23 -20.74 10.95
CA GLU A 398 -5.43 -20.76 10.13
C GLU A 398 -5.17 -20.35 8.66
N PRO A 399 -4.48 -19.21 8.36
CA PRO A 399 -4.05 -18.90 6.99
C PRO A 399 -3.23 -20.00 6.34
N MET A 400 -2.35 -20.66 7.10
CA MET A 400 -1.54 -21.76 6.59
C MET A 400 -2.39 -22.97 6.22
N ALA A 401 -3.37 -23.32 7.05
CA ALA A 401 -4.32 -24.39 6.77
C ALA A 401 -5.12 -24.12 5.49
N LEU A 402 -5.59 -22.89 5.31
CA LEU A 402 -6.30 -22.46 4.10
C LEU A 402 -5.39 -22.52 2.86
N ALA A 403 -4.14 -22.04 2.96
CA ALA A 403 -3.17 -22.10 1.87
C ALA A 403 -2.84 -23.54 1.48
N ALA A 404 -2.65 -24.43 2.46
CA ALA A 404 -2.40 -25.85 2.24
C ALA A 404 -3.60 -26.54 1.58
N ARG A 405 -4.83 -26.25 2.03
CA ARG A 405 -6.06 -26.79 1.43
C ARG A 405 -6.22 -26.33 -0.02
N ARG A 406 -6.02 -25.04 -0.31
CA ARG A 406 -6.08 -24.50 -1.68
C ARG A 406 -5.03 -25.15 -2.58
N PHE A 407 -3.83 -25.34 -2.07
CA PHE A 407 -2.78 -26.05 -2.80
C PHE A 407 -3.21 -27.48 -3.15
N LEU A 408 -3.71 -28.26 -2.18
CA LEU A 408 -4.13 -29.65 -2.42
C LEU A 408 -5.32 -29.75 -3.39
N LEU A 409 -6.24 -28.78 -3.36
CA LEU A 409 -7.37 -28.71 -4.30
C LEU A 409 -6.98 -28.30 -5.72
N ALA A 410 -5.85 -27.59 -5.89
CA ALA A 410 -5.39 -27.13 -7.20
C ALA A 410 -4.73 -28.25 -8.04
N PHE A 411 -4.51 -29.42 -7.45
CA PHE A 411 -3.80 -30.53 -8.07
C PHE A 411 -4.62 -31.82 -7.96
N PRO A 412 -5.41 -32.15 -9.01
CA PRO A 412 -6.20 -33.37 -9.05
C PRO A 412 -5.34 -34.61 -8.74
N GLY A 413 -5.86 -35.51 -7.89
CA GLY A 413 -5.11 -36.66 -7.37
C GLY A 413 -4.54 -36.46 -5.95
N LEU A 414 -4.31 -35.22 -5.52
CA LEU A 414 -3.94 -34.90 -4.12
C LEU A 414 -5.13 -34.87 -3.16
N GLU A 415 -6.36 -34.78 -3.69
CA GLU A 415 -7.60 -34.70 -2.93
C GLU A 415 -7.79 -35.89 -1.97
N ARG A 416 -7.38 -37.10 -2.39
CA ARG A 416 -7.48 -38.31 -1.55
C ARG A 416 -6.56 -38.25 -0.33
N ALA A 417 -5.47 -37.48 -0.39
CA ALA A 417 -4.58 -37.26 0.75
C ALA A 417 -5.22 -36.36 1.82
N CYS A 418 -6.20 -35.53 1.46
CA CYS A 418 -6.99 -34.75 2.41
C CYS A 418 -8.06 -35.58 3.13
N ALA A 419 -8.55 -36.66 2.49
CA ALA A 419 -9.70 -37.43 2.94
C ALA A 419 -9.38 -38.59 3.91
N SER A 420 -8.10 -38.88 4.17
CA SER A 420 -7.70 -39.95 5.10
C SER A 420 -6.57 -39.49 6.02
N PRO A 421 -6.79 -39.44 7.34
CA PRO A 421 -5.73 -39.12 8.30
C PRO A 421 -4.77 -40.32 8.41
N GLY A 422 -3.73 -40.34 7.56
CA GLY A 422 -2.72 -41.39 7.59
C GLY A 422 -1.54 -41.15 6.64
N ILE A 423 -0.34 -41.02 7.22
CA ILE A 423 0.93 -40.75 6.52
C ILE A 423 1.28 -41.85 5.48
N GLU A 424 0.79 -43.07 5.65
CA GLU A 424 1.18 -44.22 4.83
C GLU A 424 0.65 -44.20 3.41
N ARG A 425 -0.58 -43.69 3.15
CA ARG A 425 -1.13 -43.62 1.78
C ARG A 425 -0.54 -42.48 0.94
N ALA A 426 -0.07 -41.40 1.58
CA ALA A 426 0.63 -40.33 0.88
C ALA A 426 1.98 -40.78 0.31
N ARG A 427 2.56 -41.87 0.81
CA ARG A 427 3.83 -42.42 0.29
C ARG A 427 3.68 -43.18 -1.02
N THR A 428 2.52 -43.76 -1.29
CA THR A 428 2.29 -44.62 -2.46
C THR A 428 1.85 -43.86 -3.72
N ALA A 429 1.43 -42.60 -3.60
CA ALA A 429 0.82 -41.85 -4.70
C ALA A 429 1.79 -41.05 -5.60
N PHE A 430 3.12 -41.20 -5.45
CA PHE A 430 4.08 -40.34 -6.18
C PHE A 430 5.25 -41.10 -6.81
N ARG A 431 5.46 -40.89 -8.12
CA ARG A 431 6.71 -41.24 -8.81
C ARG A 431 7.64 -40.03 -8.83
N LEU A 432 8.66 -40.06 -7.96
CA LEU A 432 9.64 -38.98 -7.84
C LEU A 432 10.93 -39.27 -8.64
N PRO A 433 11.56 -38.24 -9.27
CA PRO A 433 12.87 -38.36 -9.89
C PRO A 433 13.94 -38.77 -8.87
N ARG A 434 14.97 -39.51 -9.33
CA ARG A 434 16.15 -39.84 -8.52
C ARG A 434 16.88 -38.56 -8.11
N GLY A 435 16.96 -38.26 -6.81
CA GLY A 435 17.75 -37.14 -6.27
C GLY A 435 17.04 -36.34 -5.18
N TRP A 436 15.71 -36.20 -5.26
CA TRP A 436 14.93 -35.74 -4.09
C TRP A 436 14.74 -36.93 -3.16
N SER A 437 15.18 -36.81 -1.90
CA SER A 437 14.93 -37.90 -0.95
C SER A 437 13.41 -38.08 -0.84
N ARG A 438 12.87 -39.18 -1.41
CA ARG A 438 11.44 -39.55 -1.35
C ARG A 438 10.88 -39.37 0.06
N ARG A 439 11.72 -39.63 1.08
CA ARG A 439 11.43 -39.46 2.50
C ARG A 439 11.15 -38.00 2.91
N ARG A 440 11.87 -37.01 2.38
CA ARG A 440 11.67 -35.59 2.71
C ARG A 440 10.39 -35.06 2.09
N LEU A 441 10.18 -35.26 0.80
CA LEU A 441 8.96 -34.80 0.13
C LEU A 441 7.70 -35.48 0.67
N ALA A 442 7.75 -36.80 0.94
CA ALA A 442 6.63 -37.49 1.60
C ALA A 442 6.34 -36.94 2.99
N ARG A 443 7.38 -36.61 3.79
CA ARG A 443 7.22 -35.96 5.09
C ARG A 443 6.59 -34.58 4.97
N ASP A 444 7.00 -33.82 3.96
CA ASP A 444 6.52 -32.46 3.76
C ASP A 444 5.10 -32.41 3.17
N LEU A 445 4.73 -33.34 2.29
CA LEU A 445 3.34 -33.53 1.83
C LEU A 445 2.44 -34.03 2.97
N ALA A 446 2.95 -34.92 3.83
CA ALA A 446 2.23 -35.32 5.04
C ALA A 446 2.01 -34.14 6.00
N ARG A 447 2.99 -33.23 6.11
CA ARG A 447 2.82 -31.97 6.86
C ARG A 447 1.77 -31.05 6.23
N LEU A 448 1.73 -30.94 4.90
CA LEU A 448 0.73 -30.17 4.17
C LEU A 448 -0.68 -30.74 4.35
N ALA A 449 -0.83 -32.06 4.25
CA ALA A 449 -2.10 -32.74 4.53
C ALA A 449 -2.53 -32.54 5.99
N ALA A 450 -1.60 -32.61 6.94
CA ALA A 450 -1.87 -32.30 8.34
C ALA A 450 -2.28 -30.84 8.57
N TRP A 451 -1.76 -29.88 7.80
CA TRP A 451 -2.20 -28.48 7.85
C TRP A 451 -3.58 -28.27 7.22
N ALA A 452 -3.92 -29.02 6.16
CA ALA A 452 -5.19 -28.88 5.45
C ALA A 452 -6.38 -29.57 6.17
N GLY A 453 -6.08 -30.51 7.07
CA GLY A 453 -7.05 -31.22 7.91
C GLY A 453 -7.61 -30.39 9.07
N GLU A 454 -8.51 -30.99 9.85
CA GLU A 454 -9.11 -30.34 11.01
C GLU A 454 -8.08 -30.24 12.15
N ARG A 455 -7.78 -29.00 12.55
CA ARG A 455 -6.93 -28.55 13.67
C ARG A 455 -6.04 -29.65 14.28
N PRO A 456 -4.75 -29.74 13.91
CA PRO A 456 -3.84 -30.60 14.63
C PRO A 456 -3.77 -30.16 16.10
N LEU A 457 -4.12 -31.06 17.02
CA LEU A 457 -3.99 -30.89 18.47
C LEU A 457 -2.58 -30.38 18.80
N GLY A 458 -2.48 -29.21 19.46
CA GLY A 458 -1.23 -28.63 19.97
C GLY A 458 -0.56 -27.53 19.12
N TRP A 459 -1.25 -26.97 18.11
CA TRP A 459 -0.68 -25.96 17.21
C TRP A 459 -1.26 -24.56 17.43
N ASP A 460 -1.23 -24.10 18.69
CA ASP A 460 -1.91 -22.85 19.08
C ASP A 460 -1.18 -21.58 18.60
N THR A 461 0.05 -21.68 18.07
CA THR A 461 0.79 -20.52 17.53
C THR A 461 1.74 -20.89 16.37
N LEU A 462 1.34 -20.56 15.13
CA LEU A 462 2.29 -20.53 14.00
C LEU A 462 2.81 -19.10 13.82
N SER A 463 4.09 -18.86 14.09
CA SER A 463 4.69 -17.54 13.90
C SER A 463 4.76 -17.13 12.43
N PHE A 464 4.77 -15.82 12.17
CA PHE A 464 4.87 -15.27 10.81
C PHE A 464 6.09 -15.78 10.03
N LYS A 465 7.24 -15.92 10.71
CA LYS A 465 8.48 -16.45 10.11
C LYS A 465 8.29 -17.88 9.60
N ARG A 466 7.65 -18.75 10.40
CA ARG A 466 7.33 -20.13 10.00
C ARG A 466 6.28 -20.17 8.88
N TYR A 467 5.25 -19.32 8.97
CA TYR A 467 4.26 -19.16 7.91
C TYR A 467 4.90 -18.79 6.55
N ARG A 468 5.77 -17.78 6.51
CA ARG A 468 6.47 -17.39 5.27
C ARG A 468 7.34 -18.51 4.69
N ALA A 469 8.07 -19.23 5.55
CA ALA A 469 8.90 -20.36 5.12
C ALA A 469 8.05 -21.48 4.49
N ASN A 470 6.91 -21.80 5.11
CA ASN A 470 5.97 -22.80 4.60
C ASN A 470 5.29 -22.36 3.30
N LEU A 471 4.97 -21.07 3.14
CA LEU A 471 4.39 -20.52 1.92
C LEU A 471 5.40 -20.57 0.75
N ALA A 472 6.67 -20.23 1.00
CA ALA A 472 7.74 -20.35 0.00
C ALA A 472 7.97 -21.80 -0.41
N PHE A 473 7.87 -22.72 0.55
CA PHE A 473 7.95 -24.15 0.30
C PHE A 473 6.79 -24.65 -0.58
N LEU A 474 5.55 -24.23 -0.29
CA LEU A 474 4.38 -24.53 -1.14
C LEU A 474 4.58 -24.12 -2.59
N LYS A 475 5.03 -22.87 -2.82
CA LYS A 475 5.33 -22.37 -4.18
C LYS A 475 6.42 -23.18 -4.88
N THR A 476 7.40 -23.68 -4.12
CA THR A 476 8.46 -24.53 -4.67
C THR A 476 7.91 -25.86 -5.18
N ILE A 477 7.02 -26.51 -4.40
CA ILE A 477 6.36 -27.74 -4.84
C ILE A 477 5.43 -27.45 -6.03
N GLU A 478 4.65 -26.37 -5.98
CA GLU A 478 3.76 -25.95 -7.08
C GLU A 478 4.52 -25.81 -8.40
N ALA A 479 5.66 -25.11 -8.38
CA ALA A 479 6.53 -24.94 -9.54
C ALA A 479 7.20 -26.25 -9.99
N ALA A 480 7.44 -27.19 -9.07
CA ALA A 480 7.97 -28.50 -9.42
C ALA A 480 6.91 -29.39 -10.09
N ILE A 481 5.67 -29.38 -9.61
CA ILE A 481 4.55 -30.10 -10.24
C ILE A 481 4.25 -29.51 -11.63
N ARG A 482 4.05 -28.18 -11.72
CA ARG A 482 3.75 -27.53 -13.02
C ARG A 482 4.89 -27.67 -14.04
N GLY A 483 6.14 -27.74 -13.57
CA GLY A 483 7.29 -27.98 -14.42
C GLY A 483 7.54 -29.45 -14.77
N GLY A 484 6.61 -30.37 -14.44
CA GLY A 484 6.73 -31.81 -14.74
C GLY A 484 7.84 -32.52 -13.96
N ARG A 485 8.49 -31.86 -12.98
CA ARG A 485 9.54 -32.45 -12.14
C ARG A 485 8.96 -33.37 -11.06
N ILE A 486 7.69 -33.20 -10.72
CA ILE A 486 6.91 -34.11 -9.89
C ILE A 486 5.69 -34.50 -10.71
N SER A 487 5.61 -35.78 -11.10
CA SER A 487 4.38 -36.33 -11.67
C SER A 487 3.46 -36.77 -10.55
N LEU A 488 2.17 -36.46 -10.70
CA LEU A 488 1.09 -36.87 -9.81
C LEU A 488 0.43 -38.18 -10.25
N ASP A 489 0.93 -38.80 -11.33
CA ASP A 489 0.40 -40.05 -11.87
C ASP A 489 0.95 -41.23 -11.05
N GLY A 490 0.15 -41.65 -10.06
CA GLY A 490 0.35 -42.82 -9.20
C GLY A 490 -0.73 -43.86 -9.41
#